data_AF-A0AAF0CE72-F1
#
_entry.id   AF-A0AAF0CE72-F1
#
_cell.length_a   1.000
_cell.length_b   1.000
_cell.length_c   1.000
_cell.angle_alpha   90.00
_cell.angle_beta   90.00
_cell.angle_gamma   90.00
#
_symmetry.space_group_name_H-M   'P 1'
#
loop_
_entity.id
_entity.type
_entity.pdbx_description
1 polymer ?
#
loop_
_entity_poly.entity_id
_entity_poly.type
_entity_poly.pdbx_seq_one_letter_code
_entity_poly.pdbx_strand_id
1 'polypeptide(L)'
;MRESKKAICVTNKIKTPTREQDFIFSHPINLYLNRLLYQHKEQPQLNSSVLNAKGELVSLNRLFQEYSDKLIIISGSLSYGNFLDEQIAAISSDNKMILDGSNPYDRAYYMFSLKRGDFLLAYPAEMYRHYHKDSKHYQAYRVSGAPKYVLGHLMCNNTRASVAFLKSVNNVLNKLYRQQDFISAHTQWLPQTAHELTLDYLGELTGQPPSAEPK
;
A
#
# COMPACT_ATOMS: atom_id res chain seq x y z
N MET A 1 -4.23 -24.42 1.14
CA MET A 1 -3.82 -23.80 2.44
C MET A 1 -4.79 -24.16 3.55
N ARG A 2 -6.11 -23.97 3.38
CA ARG A 2 -7.13 -24.16 4.44
C ARG A 2 -7.18 -25.58 5.04
N GLU A 3 -7.07 -26.62 4.22
CA GLU A 3 -7.24 -28.01 4.66
C GLU A 3 -5.93 -28.71 5.06
N SER A 4 -4.80 -28.00 4.99
CA SER A 4 -3.50 -28.59 5.29
C SER A 4 -3.25 -28.69 6.79
N LYS A 5 -2.77 -29.86 7.25
CA LYS A 5 -2.25 -30.05 8.61
C LYS A 5 -0.81 -29.53 8.80
N LYS A 6 -0.09 -29.24 7.71
CA LYS A 6 1.23 -28.61 7.74
C LYS A 6 1.10 -27.10 7.93
N ALA A 7 2.08 -26.47 8.57
CA ALA A 7 2.18 -25.02 8.63
C ALA A 7 2.47 -24.47 7.22
N ILE A 8 1.56 -23.64 6.72
CA ILE A 8 1.70 -22.97 5.42
C ILE A 8 1.45 -21.49 5.65
N CYS A 9 2.43 -20.69 5.28
CA CYS A 9 2.38 -19.24 5.39
C CYS A 9 2.66 -18.59 4.03
N VAL A 10 2.04 -17.44 3.79
CA VAL A 10 2.35 -16.55 2.69
C VAL A 10 2.78 -15.21 3.23
N THR A 11 3.76 -14.60 2.57
CA THR A 11 4.36 -13.34 2.99
C THR A 11 3.59 -12.14 2.45
N ASN A 12 3.81 -11.00 3.11
CA ASN A 12 3.38 -9.68 2.69
C ASN A 12 1.89 -9.56 2.38
N LYS A 13 1.04 -10.14 3.24
CA LYS A 13 -0.42 -10.01 3.12
C LYS A 13 -0.95 -8.92 4.03
N ILE A 14 -1.84 -8.11 3.48
CA ILE A 14 -2.64 -7.15 4.24
C ILE A 14 -3.65 -7.94 5.08
N LYS A 15 -3.73 -7.60 6.35
CA LYS A 15 -4.70 -8.16 7.27
C LYS A 15 -6.08 -7.53 7.00
N THR A 16 -7.08 -8.36 6.70
CA THR A 16 -8.47 -7.93 6.42
C THR A 16 -9.45 -8.79 7.21
N PRO A 17 -10.66 -8.29 7.58
CA PRO A 17 -11.65 -9.05 8.33
C PRO A 17 -11.97 -10.41 7.71
N THR A 18 -12.15 -10.46 6.39
CA THR A 18 -12.41 -11.72 5.67
C THR A 18 -11.26 -12.71 5.81
N ARG A 19 -9.99 -12.25 5.78
CA ARG A 19 -8.84 -13.16 5.93
C ARG A 19 -8.67 -13.64 7.36
N GLU A 20 -8.99 -12.80 8.36
CA GLU A 20 -8.91 -13.16 9.77
C GLU A 20 -9.90 -14.27 10.18
N GLN A 21 -10.96 -14.47 9.41
CA GLN A 21 -11.89 -15.58 9.63
C GLN A 21 -11.20 -16.94 9.40
N ASP A 22 -10.26 -17.01 8.44
CA ASP A 22 -9.66 -18.27 7.99
C ASP A 22 -8.18 -18.42 8.36
N PHE A 23 -7.50 -17.32 8.67
CA PHE A 23 -6.05 -17.25 8.80
C PHE A 23 -5.59 -16.49 10.03
N ILE A 24 -4.39 -16.85 10.50
CA ILE A 24 -3.69 -16.17 11.60
C ILE A 24 -2.50 -15.38 11.05
N PHE A 25 -2.13 -14.32 11.76
CA PHE A 25 -1.17 -13.33 11.26
C PHE A 25 -0.02 -13.07 12.24
N SER A 26 1.18 -12.82 11.70
CA SER A 26 2.32 -12.31 12.47
C SER A 26 2.12 -10.83 12.87
N HIS A 27 3.03 -10.31 13.68
CA HIS A 27 3.30 -8.86 13.67
C HIS A 27 3.76 -8.41 12.27
N PRO A 28 3.66 -7.10 11.92
CA PRO A 28 4.03 -6.61 10.59
C PRO A 28 5.47 -6.99 10.21
N ILE A 29 5.64 -7.63 9.06
CA ILE A 29 6.98 -7.88 8.50
C ILE A 29 7.39 -6.81 7.50
N ASN A 30 6.41 -6.08 6.93
CA ASN A 30 6.64 -4.97 6.03
C ASN A 30 5.75 -3.79 6.41
N LEU A 31 6.30 -2.59 6.19
CA LEU A 31 5.63 -1.31 6.32
C LEU A 31 5.72 -0.55 5.00
N TYR A 32 4.57 -0.13 4.46
CA TYR A 32 4.53 0.74 3.29
C TYR A 32 3.73 1.98 3.61
N LEU A 33 4.23 3.16 3.20
CA LEU A 33 3.35 4.31 3.02
C LEU A 33 2.18 3.89 2.12
N ASN A 34 0.97 4.23 2.53
CA ASN A 34 -0.20 3.80 1.78
C ASN A 34 -0.20 4.40 0.37
N ARG A 35 -0.98 3.76 -0.52
CA ARG A 35 -1.06 4.15 -1.91
C ARG A 35 -1.63 5.55 -2.04
N LEU A 36 -1.04 6.31 -2.96
CA LEU A 36 -1.54 7.60 -3.40
C LEU A 36 -2.23 7.43 -4.74
N LEU A 37 -3.14 8.34 -5.06
CA LEU A 37 -3.68 8.46 -6.40
C LEU A 37 -2.71 9.28 -7.24
N TYR A 38 -2.10 8.66 -8.24
CA TYR A 38 -1.21 9.31 -9.20
C TYR A 38 -1.96 9.71 -10.46
N GLN A 39 -1.58 10.86 -11.01
CA GLN A 39 -2.03 11.40 -12.29
C GLN A 39 -0.80 11.94 -13.06
N HIS A 40 -0.83 11.88 -14.39
CA HIS A 40 0.18 12.52 -15.23
C HIS A 40 0.18 14.04 -15.03
N LYS A 41 1.35 14.65 -14.81
CA LYS A 41 1.48 16.08 -14.53
C LYS A 41 1.16 16.97 -15.74
N GLU A 42 1.19 16.41 -16.95
CA GLU A 42 0.72 17.08 -18.16
C GLU A 42 -0.80 17.33 -18.14
N GLN A 43 -1.55 16.57 -17.33
CA GLN A 43 -2.98 16.78 -17.16
C GLN A 43 -3.24 17.94 -16.20
N PRO A 44 -4.38 18.66 -16.37
CA PRO A 44 -4.80 19.67 -15.40
C PRO A 44 -4.87 19.10 -13.97
N GLN A 45 -4.55 19.94 -13.00
CA GLN A 45 -4.78 19.62 -11.58
C GLN A 45 -6.26 19.28 -11.34
N LEU A 46 -6.51 18.41 -10.38
CA LEU A 46 -7.87 18.08 -9.97
C LEU A 46 -8.63 19.33 -9.49
N ASN A 47 -9.90 19.41 -9.90
CA ASN A 47 -10.82 20.47 -9.51
C ASN A 47 -10.98 20.48 -7.98
N SER A 48 -11.14 21.66 -7.39
CA SER A 48 -11.40 21.78 -5.95
C SER A 48 -12.68 21.07 -5.51
N SER A 49 -13.61 20.78 -6.43
CA SER A 49 -14.84 20.02 -6.18
C SER A 49 -14.62 18.56 -5.74
N VAL A 50 -13.42 18.00 -5.98
CA VAL A 50 -13.04 16.64 -5.57
C VAL A 50 -11.98 16.63 -4.47
N LEU A 51 -11.51 17.80 -4.03
CA LEU A 51 -10.48 17.95 -3.01
C LEU A 51 -11.06 18.53 -1.72
N ASN A 52 -10.55 18.08 -0.57
CA ASN A 52 -10.86 18.70 0.72
C ASN A 52 -9.97 19.94 0.96
N ALA A 53 -10.18 20.64 2.08
CA ALA A 53 -9.40 21.82 2.44
C ALA A 53 -7.89 21.58 2.64
N LYS A 54 -7.46 20.30 2.77
CA LYS A 54 -6.05 19.90 2.88
C LYS A 54 -5.44 19.49 1.52
N GLY A 55 -6.19 19.61 0.44
CA GLY A 55 -5.77 19.16 -0.90
C GLY A 55 -5.78 17.64 -1.08
N GLU A 56 -6.46 16.91 -0.21
CA GLU A 56 -6.63 15.45 -0.33
C GLU A 56 -7.89 15.15 -1.13
N LEU A 57 -7.88 14.06 -1.90
CA LEU A 57 -9.05 13.59 -2.62
C LEU A 57 -10.14 13.17 -1.64
N VAL A 58 -11.35 13.72 -1.77
CA VAL A 58 -12.48 13.41 -0.90
C VAL A 58 -12.83 11.93 -0.93
N SER A 59 -12.99 11.36 -2.13
CA SER A 59 -13.24 9.94 -2.36
C SER A 59 -12.98 9.57 -3.82
N LEU A 60 -12.73 8.28 -4.11
CA LEU A 60 -12.58 7.83 -5.49
C LEU A 60 -13.91 7.90 -6.24
N ASN A 61 -15.04 7.63 -5.58
CA ASN A 61 -16.35 7.77 -6.21
C ASN A 61 -16.62 9.22 -6.65
N ARG A 62 -16.31 10.20 -5.80
CA ARG A 62 -16.47 11.62 -6.15
C ARG A 62 -15.58 12.02 -7.33
N LEU A 63 -14.36 11.46 -7.42
CA LEU A 63 -13.49 11.68 -8.57
C LEU A 63 -14.19 11.26 -9.88
N PHE A 64 -14.72 10.05 -9.95
CA PHE A 64 -15.33 9.54 -11.19
C PHE A 64 -16.74 10.06 -11.46
N GLN A 65 -17.38 10.71 -10.49
CA GLN A 65 -18.58 11.52 -10.75
C GLN A 65 -18.25 12.82 -11.49
N GLU A 66 -17.12 13.46 -11.16
CA GLU A 66 -16.64 14.68 -11.83
C GLU A 66 -15.97 14.35 -13.17
N TYR A 67 -15.17 13.28 -13.20
CA TYR A 67 -14.34 12.86 -14.33
C TYR A 67 -14.84 11.54 -14.91
N SER A 68 -16.09 11.53 -15.40
CA SER A 68 -16.79 10.32 -15.83
C SER A 68 -16.21 9.67 -17.08
N ASP A 69 -15.40 10.38 -17.87
CA ASP A 69 -14.69 9.87 -19.06
C ASP A 69 -13.31 9.28 -18.74
N LYS A 70 -12.85 9.36 -17.47
CA LYS A 70 -11.51 8.96 -17.06
C LYS A 70 -11.45 7.53 -16.54
N LEU A 71 -10.27 6.93 -16.66
CA LEU A 71 -10.00 5.56 -16.24
C LEU A 71 -8.98 5.49 -15.10
N ILE A 72 -9.24 4.64 -14.12
CA ILE A 72 -8.24 4.16 -13.15
C ILE A 72 -7.78 2.75 -13.50
N ILE A 73 -6.47 2.55 -13.46
CA ILE A 73 -5.86 1.22 -13.59
C ILE A 73 -5.89 0.52 -12.24
N ILE A 74 -6.49 -0.67 -12.21
CA ILE A 74 -6.65 -1.52 -11.02
C ILE A 74 -6.08 -2.90 -11.31
N SER A 75 -5.32 -3.46 -10.37
CA SER A 75 -4.89 -4.86 -10.43
C SER A 75 -5.90 -5.74 -9.72
N GLY A 76 -6.60 -6.62 -10.45
CA GLY A 76 -7.68 -7.45 -9.91
C GLY A 76 -7.22 -8.49 -8.88
N SER A 77 -5.93 -8.85 -8.90
CA SER A 77 -5.31 -9.82 -7.99
C SER A 77 -4.80 -9.21 -6.68
N LEU A 78 -4.86 -7.88 -6.51
CA LEU A 78 -4.36 -7.18 -5.34
C LEU A 78 -5.49 -6.72 -4.43
N SER A 79 -5.26 -6.84 -3.12
CA SER A 79 -6.01 -6.05 -2.15
C SER A 79 -5.27 -4.74 -1.92
N TYR A 80 -6.05 -3.66 -1.89
CA TYR A 80 -5.62 -2.31 -1.58
C TYR A 80 -5.79 -1.98 -0.08
N GLY A 81 -6.36 -2.93 0.68
CA GLY A 81 -6.75 -2.79 2.08
C GLY A 81 -8.20 -2.31 2.19
N ASN A 82 -8.88 -2.66 3.29
CA ASN A 82 -10.34 -2.50 3.42
C ASN A 82 -10.86 -1.14 2.92
N PHE A 83 -10.23 -0.05 3.38
CA PHE A 83 -10.65 1.30 3.01
C PHE A 83 -10.59 1.56 1.50
N LEU A 84 -9.46 1.27 0.86
CA LEU A 84 -9.33 1.51 -0.58
C LEU A 84 -10.10 0.46 -1.40
N ASP A 85 -10.20 -0.77 -0.93
CA ASP A 85 -11.00 -1.82 -1.56
C ASP A 85 -12.49 -1.41 -1.61
N GLU A 86 -13.03 -0.83 -0.52
CA GLU A 86 -14.39 -0.26 -0.48
C GLU A 86 -14.54 0.95 -1.43
N GLN A 87 -13.57 1.86 -1.44
CA GLN A 87 -13.58 3.00 -2.37
C GLN A 87 -13.57 2.54 -3.83
N ILE A 88 -12.74 1.54 -4.16
CA ILE A 88 -12.64 0.96 -5.51
C ILE A 88 -13.92 0.23 -5.88
N ALA A 89 -14.56 -0.48 -4.96
CA ALA A 89 -15.83 -1.16 -5.20
C ALA A 89 -16.94 -0.17 -5.60
N ALA A 90 -16.95 1.03 -5.04
CA ALA A 90 -17.94 2.07 -5.31
C ALA A 90 -17.79 2.80 -6.66
N ILE A 91 -16.67 2.64 -7.36
CA ILE A 91 -16.44 3.26 -8.68
C ILE A 91 -17.24 2.47 -9.75
N SER A 92 -17.74 3.13 -10.79
CA SER A 92 -18.36 2.46 -11.95
C SER A 92 -17.39 1.49 -12.64
N SER A 93 -17.89 0.41 -13.24
CA SER A 93 -17.09 -0.48 -14.07
C SER A 93 -16.47 0.25 -15.27
N ASP A 94 -17.18 1.22 -15.82
CA ASP A 94 -16.76 1.95 -17.03
C ASP A 94 -15.54 2.85 -16.78
N ASN A 95 -15.28 3.18 -15.51
CA ASN A 95 -14.12 3.95 -15.09
C ASN A 95 -12.93 3.07 -14.67
N LYS A 96 -13.03 1.74 -14.75
CA LYS A 96 -11.98 0.81 -14.29
C LYS A 96 -11.35 0.08 -15.47
N MET A 97 -10.03 0.20 -15.58
CA MET A 97 -9.22 -0.74 -16.36
C MET A 97 -8.64 -1.79 -15.42
N ILE A 98 -9.27 -2.97 -15.39
CA ILE A 98 -8.83 -4.08 -14.53
C ILE A 98 -7.78 -4.92 -15.27
N LEU A 99 -6.63 -5.09 -14.63
CA LEU A 99 -5.53 -5.91 -15.11
C LEU A 99 -5.40 -7.16 -14.25
N ASP A 100 -5.46 -8.32 -14.89
CA ASP A 100 -5.22 -9.62 -14.26
C ASP A 100 -3.93 -10.25 -14.77
N GLY A 101 -3.24 -10.99 -13.91
CA GLY A 101 -2.04 -11.75 -14.26
C GLY A 101 -0.89 -11.62 -13.26
N SER A 102 0.28 -12.12 -13.67
CA SER A 102 1.51 -12.04 -12.89
C SER A 102 2.11 -10.63 -12.89
N ASN A 103 2.79 -10.28 -11.79
CA ASN A 103 3.44 -8.99 -11.58
C ASN A 103 2.49 -7.76 -11.71
N PRO A 104 1.47 -7.69 -10.84
CA PRO A 104 0.43 -6.65 -10.94
C PRO A 104 0.98 -5.22 -10.80
N TYR A 105 2.02 -5.02 -10.00
CA TYR A 105 2.63 -3.70 -9.76
C TYR A 105 3.29 -3.15 -11.03
N ASP A 106 4.30 -3.85 -11.57
CA ASP A 106 5.04 -3.35 -12.75
C ASP A 106 4.13 -3.22 -13.98
N ARG A 107 3.14 -4.11 -14.13
CA ARG A 107 2.18 -4.05 -15.24
C ARG A 107 1.23 -2.86 -15.11
N ALA A 108 0.70 -2.59 -13.92
CA ALA A 108 -0.15 -1.43 -13.68
C ALA A 108 0.61 -0.14 -13.93
N TYR A 109 1.85 -0.05 -13.42
CA TYR A 109 2.74 1.07 -13.71
C TYR A 109 3.01 1.23 -15.21
N TYR A 110 3.34 0.15 -15.93
CA TYR A 110 3.63 0.22 -17.37
C TYR A 110 2.44 0.71 -18.19
N MET A 111 1.23 0.22 -17.90
CA MET A 111 0.01 0.70 -18.56
C MET A 111 -0.26 2.17 -18.25
N PHE A 112 -0.01 2.58 -17.00
CA PHE A 112 -0.15 3.96 -16.58
C PHE A 112 0.87 4.87 -17.28
N SER A 113 2.14 4.46 -17.38
CA SER A 113 3.20 5.25 -18.02
C SER A 113 2.97 5.43 -19.53
N LEU A 114 2.33 4.45 -20.18
CA LEU A 114 1.85 4.53 -21.56
C LEU A 114 0.56 5.35 -21.74
N LYS A 115 0.07 6.03 -20.69
CA LYS A 115 -1.17 6.83 -20.70
C LYS A 115 -2.40 6.02 -21.12
N ARG A 116 -2.42 4.71 -20.81
CA ARG A 116 -3.58 3.82 -21.06
C ARG A 116 -4.68 3.94 -20.00
N GLY A 117 -4.39 4.62 -18.91
CA GLY A 117 -5.36 5.10 -17.93
C GLY A 117 -4.89 6.43 -17.37
N ASP A 118 -5.82 7.20 -16.82
CA ASP A 118 -5.58 8.56 -16.33
C ASP A 118 -5.07 8.56 -14.89
N PHE A 119 -5.45 7.53 -14.13
CA PHE A 119 -5.12 7.40 -12.72
C PHE A 119 -4.55 6.04 -12.34
N LEU A 120 -3.69 6.03 -11.32
CA LEU A 120 -3.13 4.82 -10.72
C LEU A 120 -3.08 4.94 -9.20
N LEU A 121 -3.58 3.93 -8.48
CA LEU A 121 -3.29 3.75 -7.05
C LEU A 121 -2.02 2.93 -6.90
N ALA A 122 -0.92 3.58 -6.53
CA ALA A 122 0.38 2.93 -6.38
C ALA A 122 1.07 3.33 -5.08
N TYR A 123 1.99 2.48 -4.63
CA TYR A 123 2.82 2.83 -3.47
C TYR A 123 3.87 3.88 -3.86
N PRO A 124 4.19 4.85 -2.99
CA PRO A 124 5.29 5.78 -3.26
C PRO A 124 6.62 5.10 -3.59
N ALA A 125 6.94 3.99 -2.91
CA ALA A 125 8.15 3.21 -3.17
C ALA A 125 8.14 2.50 -4.55
N GLU A 126 6.98 2.05 -5.01
CA GLU A 126 6.80 1.43 -6.33
C GLU A 126 7.04 2.47 -7.42
N MET A 127 6.38 3.62 -7.29
CA MET A 127 6.54 4.76 -8.18
C MET A 127 8.01 5.21 -8.21
N TYR A 128 8.64 5.41 -7.06
CA TYR A 128 10.03 5.83 -6.96
C TYR A 128 11.02 4.87 -7.64
N ARG A 129 10.77 3.55 -7.58
CA ARG A 129 11.59 2.54 -8.24
C ARG A 129 11.58 2.64 -9.76
N HIS A 130 10.48 3.09 -10.36
CA HIS A 130 10.40 3.14 -11.82
C HIS A 130 10.99 4.40 -12.43
N TYR A 131 10.92 5.55 -11.75
CA TYR A 131 11.42 6.82 -12.30
C TYR A 131 12.65 7.38 -11.58
N HIS A 132 13.25 6.65 -10.62
CA HIS A 132 14.52 6.92 -9.94
C HIS A 132 15.00 8.39 -10.00
N LYS A 133 14.40 9.24 -9.14
CA LYS A 133 14.65 10.69 -8.96
C LYS A 133 13.98 11.66 -9.94
N ASP A 134 13.36 11.21 -11.02
CA ASP A 134 12.56 12.09 -11.89
C ASP A 134 11.07 12.04 -11.52
N SER A 135 10.72 12.61 -10.36
CA SER A 135 9.32 12.71 -9.90
C SER A 135 8.48 13.71 -10.70
N LYS A 136 9.04 14.32 -11.76
CA LYS A 136 8.38 15.41 -12.50
C LYS A 136 7.21 14.95 -13.36
N HIS A 137 7.09 13.65 -13.62
CA HIS A 137 6.07 13.10 -14.52
C HIS A 137 4.67 13.00 -13.89
N TYR A 138 4.58 12.95 -12.56
CA TYR A 138 3.33 12.67 -11.88
C TYR A 138 3.03 13.64 -10.75
N GLN A 139 1.74 13.93 -10.58
CA GLN A 139 1.20 14.52 -9.37
C GLN A 139 0.47 13.43 -8.57
N ALA A 140 0.48 13.55 -7.25
CA ALA A 140 -0.04 12.53 -6.34
C ALA A 140 -0.94 13.14 -5.28
N TYR A 141 -2.06 12.46 -5.00
CA TYR A 141 -3.06 12.88 -4.03
C TYR A 141 -3.25 11.79 -2.98
N ARG A 142 -3.31 12.18 -1.71
CA ARG A 142 -3.83 11.29 -0.65
C ARG A 142 -5.34 11.17 -0.80
N VAL A 143 -5.88 9.98 -0.56
CA VAL A 143 -7.33 9.82 -0.39
C VAL A 143 -7.66 10.12 1.07
N SER A 144 -8.56 11.07 1.29
CA SER A 144 -9.01 11.50 2.61
C SER A 144 -9.54 10.30 3.40
N GLY A 145 -9.08 10.15 4.64
CA GLY A 145 -9.47 9.02 5.50
C GLY A 145 -8.73 7.70 5.24
N ALA A 146 -7.93 7.60 4.17
CA ALA A 146 -7.10 6.43 3.98
C ALA A 146 -6.04 6.34 5.10
N PRO A 147 -5.77 5.13 5.63
CA PRO A 147 -4.67 4.93 6.58
C PRO A 147 -3.36 5.46 5.99
N LYS A 148 -2.49 6.03 6.82
CA LYS A 148 -1.17 6.51 6.36
C LYS A 148 -0.27 5.37 5.88
N TYR A 149 -0.47 4.17 6.43
CA TYR A 149 0.36 3.00 6.20
C TYR A 149 -0.45 1.74 5.87
N VAL A 150 0.20 0.86 5.14
CA VAL A 150 -0.25 -0.51 4.91
C VAL A 150 0.79 -1.46 5.50
N LEU A 151 0.29 -2.43 6.28
CA LEU A 151 1.11 -3.43 6.95
C LEU A 151 1.03 -4.74 6.19
N GLY A 152 2.21 -5.26 5.86
CA GLY A 152 2.37 -6.60 5.33
C GLY A 152 2.70 -7.57 6.45
N HIS A 153 1.98 -8.68 6.50
CA HIS A 153 2.14 -9.72 7.52
C HIS A 153 2.47 -11.07 6.88
N LEU A 154 3.00 -12.00 7.68
CA LEU A 154 2.84 -13.41 7.38
C LEU A 154 1.40 -13.80 7.66
N MET A 155 0.72 -14.38 6.67
CA MET A 155 -0.61 -14.96 6.82
C MET A 155 -0.48 -16.47 6.73
N CYS A 156 -0.88 -17.18 7.78
CA CYS A 156 -0.75 -18.63 7.87
C CYS A 156 -2.10 -19.31 8.08
N ASN A 157 -2.22 -20.57 7.65
CA ASN A 157 -3.35 -21.41 8.06
C ASN A 157 -3.38 -21.58 9.58
N ASN A 158 -4.58 -21.74 10.15
CA ASN A 158 -4.76 -21.88 11.59
C ASN A 158 -4.50 -23.33 12.04
N THR A 159 -3.23 -23.65 12.34
CA THR A 159 -2.82 -24.93 12.92
C THR A 159 -1.93 -24.69 14.14
N ARG A 160 -1.81 -25.67 15.04
CA ARG A 160 -0.89 -25.60 16.19
C ARG A 160 0.56 -25.33 15.75
N ALA A 161 0.99 -25.91 14.63
CA ALA A 161 2.32 -25.68 14.07
C ALA A 161 2.49 -24.23 13.58
N SER A 162 1.49 -23.68 12.89
CA SER A 162 1.51 -22.29 12.42
C SER A 162 1.50 -21.29 13.59
N VAL A 163 0.73 -21.55 14.64
CA VAL A 163 0.72 -20.71 15.86
C VAL A 163 2.09 -20.71 16.54
N ALA A 164 2.71 -21.88 16.71
CA ALA A 164 4.05 -21.97 17.30
C ALA A 164 5.11 -21.26 16.44
N PHE A 165 5.04 -21.44 15.12
CA PHE A 165 5.90 -20.74 14.17
C PHE A 165 5.75 -19.21 14.26
N LEU A 166 4.52 -18.70 14.24
CA LEU A 166 4.24 -17.26 14.35
C LEU A 166 4.71 -16.68 15.68
N LYS A 167 4.61 -17.42 16.79
CA LYS A 167 5.16 -16.99 18.08
C LYS A 167 6.68 -16.78 18.00
N SER A 168 7.40 -17.72 17.39
CA SER A 168 8.85 -17.59 17.19
C SER A 168 9.20 -16.41 16.28
N VAL A 169 8.47 -16.24 15.17
CA VAL A 169 8.66 -15.10 14.26
C VAL A 169 8.40 -13.77 14.99
N ASN A 170 7.29 -13.65 15.72
CA ASN A 170 6.93 -12.43 16.44
C ASN A 170 7.99 -12.04 17.49
N ASN A 171 8.57 -13.02 18.18
CA ASN A 171 9.68 -12.77 19.12
C ASN A 171 10.92 -12.21 18.43
N VAL A 172 11.21 -12.63 17.19
CA VAL A 172 12.32 -12.09 16.39
C VAL A 172 11.95 -10.69 15.89
N LEU A 173 10.75 -10.49 15.34
CA LEU A 173 10.30 -9.19 14.82
C LEU A 173 10.36 -8.08 15.87
N ASN A 174 9.93 -8.36 17.10
CA ASN A 174 9.99 -7.38 18.19
C ASN A 174 11.41 -6.90 18.50
N LYS A 175 12.43 -7.71 18.20
CA LYS A 175 13.84 -7.32 18.32
C LYS A 175 14.32 -6.60 17.06
N LEU A 176 13.90 -7.06 15.88
CA LEU A 176 14.30 -6.51 14.59
C LEU A 176 13.80 -5.08 14.35
N TYR A 177 12.61 -4.72 14.84
CA TYR A 177 12.05 -3.37 14.59
C TYR A 177 12.94 -2.22 15.03
N ARG A 178 13.86 -2.47 15.97
CA ARG A 178 14.81 -1.48 16.50
C ARG A 178 16.16 -1.51 15.82
N GLN A 179 16.37 -2.43 14.89
CA GLN A 179 17.66 -2.59 14.22
C GLN A 179 17.73 -1.71 12.98
N GLN A 180 18.90 -1.12 12.76
CA GLN A 180 19.13 -0.23 11.63
C GLN A 180 18.89 -0.93 10.28
N ASP A 181 19.14 -2.23 10.17
CA ASP A 181 18.89 -3.00 8.95
C ASP A 181 17.40 -3.05 8.62
N PHE A 182 16.53 -3.20 9.64
CA PHE A 182 15.08 -3.19 9.45
C PHE A 182 14.62 -1.80 8.99
N ILE A 183 15.09 -0.74 9.66
CA ILE A 183 14.77 0.64 9.30
C ILE A 183 15.25 0.97 7.88
N SER A 184 16.49 0.61 7.55
CA SER A 184 17.09 0.82 6.24
C SER A 184 16.33 0.08 5.14
N ALA A 185 15.93 -1.17 5.37
CA ALA A 185 15.14 -1.95 4.41
C ALA A 185 13.80 -1.27 4.05
N HIS A 186 13.21 -0.54 5.00
CA HIS A 186 11.92 0.16 4.82
C HIS A 186 12.05 1.60 4.31
N THR A 187 13.26 2.18 4.35
CA THR A 187 13.48 3.58 3.98
C THR A 187 14.28 3.76 2.70
N GLN A 188 15.23 2.87 2.38
CA GLN A 188 16.18 3.06 1.26
C GLN A 188 15.55 3.32 -0.14
N TRP A 189 14.28 2.92 -0.35
CA TRP A 189 13.55 3.09 -1.61
C TRP A 189 12.50 4.20 -1.56
N LEU A 190 12.63 5.13 -0.63
CA LEU A 190 11.73 6.26 -0.44
C LEU A 190 12.48 7.59 -0.64
N PRO A 191 11.77 8.68 -1.00
CA PRO A 191 12.33 10.02 -0.87
C PRO A 191 12.49 10.41 0.60
N GLN A 192 13.36 11.37 0.90
CA GLN A 192 13.65 11.79 2.28
C GLN A 192 12.41 12.17 3.10
N THR A 193 11.46 12.88 2.51
CA THR A 193 10.19 13.26 3.17
C THR A 193 9.34 12.06 3.59
N ALA A 194 9.50 10.92 2.92
CA ALA A 194 8.84 9.67 3.26
C ALA A 194 9.63 8.84 4.29
N HIS A 195 10.92 9.13 4.53
CA HIS A 195 11.71 8.48 5.58
C HIS A 195 11.19 8.87 6.96
N GLU A 196 11.05 10.18 7.20
CA GLU A 196 10.62 10.73 8.50
C GLU A 196 9.27 10.16 8.92
N LEU A 197 8.29 10.19 8.00
CA LEU A 197 6.98 9.60 8.22
C LEU A 197 7.11 8.10 8.59
N THR A 198 7.92 7.33 7.87
CA THR A 198 8.08 5.89 8.09
C THR A 198 8.69 5.62 9.47
N LEU A 199 9.65 6.45 9.89
CA LEU A 199 10.28 6.39 11.20
C LEU A 199 9.27 6.68 12.33
N ASP A 200 8.46 7.72 12.19
CA ASP A 200 7.40 8.05 13.17
C ASP A 200 6.49 6.85 13.44
N TYR A 201 6.07 6.17 12.37
CA TYR A 201 5.17 5.03 12.48
C TYR A 201 5.85 3.77 13.03
N LEU A 202 7.11 3.52 12.68
CA LEU A 202 7.88 2.45 13.34
C LEU A 202 8.00 2.73 14.84
N GLY A 203 8.09 3.99 15.23
CA GLY A 203 8.01 4.40 16.62
C GLY A 203 6.67 4.07 17.28
N GLU A 204 5.56 4.44 16.63
CA GLU A 204 4.20 4.09 17.08
C GLU A 204 3.99 2.58 17.24
N LEU A 205 4.43 1.77 16.26
CA LEU A 205 4.33 0.31 16.29
C LEU A 205 5.12 -0.33 17.45
N THR A 206 6.25 0.27 17.83
CA THR A 206 7.15 -0.26 18.85
C THR A 206 6.92 0.35 20.24
N GLY A 207 6.05 1.36 20.34
CA GLY A 207 5.79 2.10 21.57
C GLY A 207 6.95 2.97 22.03
N GLN A 208 7.85 3.37 21.14
CA GLN A 208 9.05 4.19 21.46
C GLN A 208 9.30 5.24 20.38
N PRO A 209 9.88 6.41 20.70
CA PRO A 209 10.20 7.42 19.69
C PRO A 209 11.21 6.88 18.66
N PRO A 210 11.20 7.37 17.41
CA PRO A 210 12.14 6.92 16.39
C PRO A 210 13.57 7.24 16.82
N SER A 211 14.40 6.22 17.03
CA SER A 211 15.83 6.43 17.24
C SER A 211 16.47 6.66 15.87
N ALA A 212 16.42 7.88 15.37
CA ALA A 212 17.21 8.31 14.23
C ALA A 212 18.44 9.06 14.74
N GLU A 213 19.56 8.34 14.90
CA GLU A 213 20.89 8.92 14.76
C GLU A 213 21.93 7.79 14.61
N PRO A 214 22.49 7.59 13.40
CA PRO A 214 23.83 7.06 13.25
C PRO A 214 24.84 8.22 13.25
N LYS A 215 25.82 8.13 14.14
CA LYS A 215 27.12 8.83 14.01
C LYS A 215 27.84 8.41 12.74
#